data_AF-A0A955ANY4-F1
#
_entry.id   AF-A0A955ANY4-F1
#
_cell.length_a   1.000
_cell.length_b   1.000
_cell.length_c   1.000
_cell.angle_alpha   90.00
_cell.angle_beta   90.00
_cell.angle_gamma   90.00
#
_symmetry.space_group_name_H-M   'P 1'
#
loop_
_entity.id
_entity.type
_entity.pdbx_description
1 polymer ?
#
loop_
_entity_poly.entity_id
_entity_poly.type
_entity_poly.pdbx_seq_one_letter_code
_entity_poly.pdbx_strand_id
1 'polypeptide(L)'
;MQLRRILVLLLVALAFVDMARSQEESPAADEPVTKWTSIKGQSVEGEFVSLSETAVTIRLKADGKEVEVPLKSLSIQSHFDAIRLGHPENFSKPVVRANAAPELGDLNVPVLDWQSLMTSPFGTNPTIDQYMDILKQETERGNFFVGWHSIPPKMQADLATLVSKGYEKVGPEFIGQIHGIVRDVKTIVTEKGDFVFGSTVVAGEPMMKEGLTKVWPALGALATALANDEIWAAENFHTDKIPEWMAKTAATVGPASKSMAEAALSLAPFPMSGDPFSFQYTIVSQTADSAVVEISAGSAPPQRKTMQKLGNIWISVEDMNQLRENVDAGLKHLDGADSTAVPAAAKMMAFSIASAFGALARAESQEEFNEAATTLEEGLKALAETAQSQIQASMGPAAGAQPGNQPPPGRGGNGGGIPGRPGRPSGS
;
A
#
# COMPACT_ATOMS: atom_id res chain seq x y z
N MET A 1 7.93 -6.81 -13.37
CA MET A 1 7.45 -5.50 -12.87
C MET A 1 6.20 -5.62 -11.98
N GLN A 2 5.18 -6.45 -12.28
CA GLN A 2 4.01 -6.64 -11.39
C GLN A 2 4.37 -7.15 -9.98
N LEU A 3 5.43 -7.97 -9.81
CA LEU A 3 5.90 -8.39 -8.48
C LEU A 3 6.27 -7.19 -7.59
N ARG A 4 6.81 -6.09 -8.16
CA ARG A 4 7.04 -4.82 -7.43
C ARG A 4 5.75 -4.13 -6.98
N ARG A 5 4.57 -4.45 -7.54
CA ARG A 5 3.28 -3.86 -7.13
C ARG A 5 2.64 -4.62 -5.98
N ILE A 6 2.75 -5.95 -5.95
CA ILE A 6 2.45 -6.74 -4.74
C ILE A 6 3.45 -6.38 -3.63
N LEU A 7 4.73 -6.25 -3.98
CA LEU A 7 5.73 -5.70 -3.07
C LEU A 7 5.46 -4.24 -2.70
N VAL A 8 4.67 -3.45 -3.45
CA VAL A 8 4.30 -2.08 -3.07
C VAL A 8 3.31 -2.05 -1.91
N LEU A 9 2.38 -3.01 -1.82
CA LEU A 9 1.54 -3.16 -0.62
C LEU A 9 2.37 -3.50 0.63
N LEU A 10 3.47 -4.25 0.46
CA LEU A 10 4.49 -4.47 1.50
C LEU A 10 5.44 -3.27 1.71
N LEU A 11 5.72 -2.47 0.67
CA LEU A 11 6.56 -1.27 0.77
C LEU A 11 5.79 -0.06 1.30
N VAL A 12 4.46 -0.05 1.34
CA VAL A 12 3.69 0.97 2.08
C VAL A 12 4.09 0.94 3.57
N ALA A 13 4.33 -0.25 4.14
CA ALA A 13 4.88 -0.39 5.49
C ALA A 13 6.35 0.08 5.62
N LEU A 14 7.11 0.12 4.52
CA LEU A 14 8.50 0.59 4.49
C LEU A 14 8.63 2.07 4.07
N ALA A 15 7.59 2.68 3.49
CA ALA A 15 7.57 4.09 3.09
C ALA A 15 7.46 5.04 4.28
N PHE A 16 6.89 4.58 5.39
CA PHE A 16 6.78 5.35 6.65
C PHE A 16 8.10 5.51 7.42
N VAL A 17 9.21 4.99 6.90
CA VAL A 17 10.50 4.90 7.61
C VAL A 17 11.31 6.20 7.57
N ASP A 18 11.02 7.13 6.65
CA ASP A 18 11.91 8.26 6.30
C ASP A 18 11.54 9.63 6.95
N MET A 19 10.61 9.68 7.92
CA MET A 19 9.79 10.89 8.17
C MET A 19 9.87 11.58 9.56
N ALA A 20 10.81 11.26 10.47
CA ALA A 20 10.73 11.64 11.90
C ALA A 20 11.74 12.69 12.43
N ARG A 21 11.27 13.81 13.05
CA ARG A 21 12.07 14.63 14.00
C ARG A 21 11.28 15.63 14.92
N SER A 22 11.39 15.47 16.25
CA SER A 22 11.35 16.49 17.37
C SER A 22 10.07 17.00 18.13
N GLN A 23 9.99 16.63 19.44
CA GLN A 23 9.77 17.48 20.68
C GLN A 23 8.37 17.82 21.31
N GLU A 24 8.33 18.22 22.61
CA GLU A 24 7.42 17.73 23.71
C GLU A 24 6.73 18.75 24.73
N GLU A 25 5.91 18.21 25.68
CA GLU A 25 5.50 18.53 27.12
C GLU A 25 4.59 19.71 27.67
N SER A 26 3.98 19.57 28.90
CA SER A 26 2.72 20.20 29.48
C SER A 26 2.79 20.68 31.01
N PRO A 27 1.78 20.88 31.95
CA PRO A 27 0.37 20.37 32.16
C PRO A 27 -0.76 21.34 32.78
N ALA A 28 -1.23 21.21 34.07
CA ALA A 28 -2.51 21.74 34.70
C ALA A 28 -2.40 22.23 36.22
N ALA A 29 -3.39 22.56 37.12
CA ALA A 29 -4.87 22.37 37.33
C ALA A 29 -5.61 23.40 38.33
N ASP A 30 -6.95 23.66 38.59
CA ASP A 30 -8.36 23.06 38.57
C ASP A 30 -9.67 23.95 38.25
N GLU A 31 -10.51 23.67 37.19
CA GLU A 31 -12.03 23.85 37.00
C GLU A 31 -12.55 22.71 36.02
N PRO A 32 -13.86 22.37 35.82
CA PRO A 32 -14.28 20.99 35.49
C PRO A 32 -13.67 20.38 34.22
N VAL A 33 -13.00 19.24 34.42
CA VAL A 33 -12.08 18.64 33.46
C VAL A 33 -12.76 18.10 32.20
N THR A 34 -12.43 18.69 31.06
CA THR A 34 -12.09 17.88 29.88
C THR A 34 -10.56 17.81 29.79
N LYS A 35 -10.03 16.63 29.44
CA LYS A 35 -8.58 16.42 29.29
C LYS A 35 -8.19 16.67 27.83
N TRP A 36 -7.75 17.89 27.55
CA TRP A 36 -7.32 18.35 26.24
C TRP A 36 -5.88 17.89 25.99
N THR A 37 -5.75 16.70 25.42
CA THR A 37 -4.44 16.15 25.03
C THR A 37 -4.04 16.71 23.67
N SER A 38 -2.81 17.18 23.53
CA SER A 38 -2.23 17.65 22.26
C SER A 38 -1.63 16.50 21.44
N ILE A 39 -1.35 16.73 20.16
CA ILE A 39 -0.64 15.78 19.29
C ILE A 39 0.76 15.38 19.79
N LYS A 40 1.33 16.15 20.72
CA LYS A 40 2.62 15.88 21.40
C LYS A 40 2.44 15.10 22.71
N GLY A 41 1.25 14.54 22.98
CA GLY A 41 0.87 13.93 24.25
C GLY A 41 0.64 14.93 25.39
N GLN A 42 0.81 16.23 25.14
CA GLN A 42 0.72 17.29 26.16
C GLN A 42 -0.72 17.39 26.64
N SER A 43 -0.99 16.93 27.85
CA SER A 43 -2.34 16.98 28.42
C SER A 43 -2.51 18.23 29.27
N VAL A 44 -3.18 19.24 28.72
CA VAL A 44 -3.77 20.29 29.55
C VAL A 44 -5.17 19.86 29.95
N GLU A 45 -5.60 20.27 31.13
CA GLU A 45 -6.95 20.05 31.60
C GLU A 45 -7.68 21.40 31.58
N GLY A 46 -9.01 21.41 31.43
CA GLY A 46 -9.79 22.66 31.42
C GLY A 46 -11.20 22.52 30.86
N GLU A 47 -11.93 23.64 30.88
CA GLU A 47 -13.27 23.76 30.31
C GLU A 47 -13.24 24.12 28.82
N PHE A 48 -14.26 23.72 28.07
CA PHE A 48 -14.56 24.30 26.76
C PHE A 48 -15.23 25.68 26.94
N VAL A 49 -14.73 26.72 26.26
CA VAL A 49 -15.35 28.06 26.25
C VAL A 49 -16.00 28.35 24.89
N SER A 50 -15.28 28.14 23.79
CA SER A 50 -15.77 28.41 22.43
C SER A 50 -14.96 27.68 21.36
N LEU A 51 -15.55 27.53 20.18
CA LEU A 51 -14.90 26.99 18.99
C LEU A 51 -14.78 28.08 17.91
N SER A 52 -13.65 28.11 17.20
CA SER A 52 -13.45 28.87 15.96
C SER A 52 -13.06 27.93 14.82
N GLU A 53 -13.05 28.41 13.58
CA GLU A 53 -12.67 27.64 12.39
C GLU A 53 -11.27 26.98 12.49
N THR A 54 -10.39 27.48 13.36
CA THR A 54 -8.99 27.01 13.43
C THR A 54 -8.51 26.67 14.85
N ALA A 55 -9.27 26.99 15.89
CA ALA A 55 -8.88 26.82 17.29
C ALA A 55 -10.07 26.58 18.21
N VAL A 56 -9.81 26.02 19.40
CA VAL A 56 -10.76 25.96 20.51
C VAL A 56 -10.23 26.81 21.66
N THR A 57 -11.09 27.63 22.24
CA THR A 57 -10.78 28.37 23.47
C THR A 57 -11.05 27.47 24.65
N ILE A 58 -9.99 27.14 25.40
CA ILE A 58 -10.06 26.31 26.60
C ILE A 58 -9.78 27.22 27.79
N ARG A 59 -10.68 27.23 28.80
CA ARG A 59 -10.36 27.84 30.10
C ARG A 59 -9.52 26.83 30.86
N LEU A 60 -8.23 27.10 30.98
CA LEU A 60 -7.31 26.18 31.62
C LEU A 60 -7.70 25.96 33.07
N LYS A 61 -7.72 24.68 33.44
CA LYS A 61 -7.79 24.16 34.81
C LYS A 61 -6.79 24.96 35.68
N ALA A 62 -5.53 25.10 35.25
CA ALA A 62 -4.39 25.67 36.02
C ALA A 62 -4.58 27.06 36.67
N ASP A 63 -5.05 28.04 35.92
CA ASP A 63 -4.96 29.47 36.26
C ASP A 63 -6.25 30.24 35.91
N GLY A 64 -7.30 29.53 35.51
CA GLY A 64 -8.55 30.11 35.00
C GLY A 64 -8.37 30.88 33.68
N LYS A 65 -7.20 30.76 33.04
CA LYS A 65 -6.87 31.53 31.85
C LYS A 65 -7.45 30.89 30.61
N GLU A 66 -8.10 31.68 29.79
CA GLU A 66 -8.54 31.28 28.47
C GLU A 66 -7.34 31.23 27.52
N VAL A 67 -7.11 30.06 26.93
CA VAL A 67 -6.05 29.81 25.95
C VAL A 67 -6.70 29.27 24.68
N GLU A 68 -6.48 30.00 23.58
CA GLU A 68 -6.85 29.56 22.24
C GLU A 68 -5.84 28.50 21.78
N VAL A 69 -6.28 27.24 21.71
CA VAL A 69 -5.48 26.10 21.28
C VAL A 69 -5.87 25.73 19.84
N PRO A 70 -4.95 25.84 18.85
CA PRO A 70 -5.26 25.48 17.47
C PRO A 70 -5.74 24.03 17.36
N LEU A 71 -6.83 23.81 16.63
CA LEU A 71 -7.47 22.49 16.47
C LEU A 71 -6.50 21.45 15.88
N LYS A 72 -5.61 21.90 14.99
CA LYS A 72 -4.50 21.12 14.41
C LYS A 72 -3.40 20.69 15.40
N SER A 73 -3.42 21.20 16.64
CA SER A 73 -2.48 20.79 17.70
C SER A 73 -3.11 19.87 18.75
N LEU A 74 -4.44 19.65 18.70
CA LEU A 74 -5.11 18.70 19.59
C LEU A 74 -5.00 17.26 19.08
N SER A 75 -4.90 16.33 20.01
CA SER A 75 -5.19 14.91 19.78
C SER A 75 -6.64 14.75 19.33
N ILE A 76 -6.92 13.72 18.54
CA ILE A 76 -8.18 13.68 17.79
C ILE A 76 -9.40 13.44 18.70
N GLN A 77 -9.24 12.79 19.86
CA GLN A 77 -10.30 12.74 20.87
C GLN A 77 -10.68 14.16 21.34
N SER A 78 -9.70 14.96 21.74
CA SER A 78 -9.91 16.34 22.18
C SER A 78 -10.38 17.26 21.03
N HIS A 79 -10.02 16.95 19.79
CA HIS A 79 -10.53 17.64 18.59
C HIS A 79 -12.01 17.31 18.32
N PHE A 80 -12.40 16.04 18.39
CA PHE A 80 -13.82 15.64 18.30
C PHE A 80 -14.63 16.20 19.46
N ASP A 81 -14.09 16.24 20.68
CA ASP A 81 -14.76 16.87 21.81
C ASP A 81 -14.92 18.39 21.62
N ALA A 82 -13.94 19.08 21.02
CA ALA A 82 -14.09 20.49 20.64
C ALA A 82 -15.23 20.70 19.62
N ILE A 83 -15.30 19.90 18.56
CA ILE A 83 -16.38 19.97 17.55
C ILE A 83 -17.74 19.63 18.18
N ARG A 84 -17.81 18.56 18.99
CA ARG A 84 -19.03 18.09 19.66
C ARG A 84 -19.60 19.08 20.67
N LEU A 85 -18.74 19.85 21.33
CA LEU A 85 -19.14 20.90 22.28
C LEU A 85 -19.43 22.24 21.58
N GLY A 86 -18.80 22.52 20.43
CA GLY A 86 -19.09 23.71 19.61
C GLY A 86 -20.35 23.60 18.75
N HIS A 87 -20.68 22.39 18.27
CA HIS A 87 -21.80 22.13 17.35
C HIS A 87 -22.73 20.98 17.78
N PRO A 88 -23.32 21.02 18.99
CA PRO A 88 -24.20 19.97 19.50
C PRO A 88 -25.43 19.71 18.60
N GLU A 89 -25.87 20.69 17.82
CA GLU A 89 -26.95 20.59 16.83
C GLU A 89 -26.68 19.55 15.73
N ASN A 90 -25.42 19.39 15.31
CA ASN A 90 -25.04 18.44 14.26
C ASN A 90 -25.19 16.98 14.73
N PHE A 91 -25.09 16.74 16.03
CA PHE A 91 -25.24 15.42 16.66
C PHE A 91 -26.68 15.14 17.15
N SER A 92 -27.64 16.00 16.80
CA SER A 92 -29.02 15.97 17.31
C SER A 92 -30.09 15.64 16.26
N LYS A 93 -29.72 15.34 15.01
CA LYS A 93 -30.65 14.96 13.93
C LYS A 93 -31.12 13.50 14.09
N PRO A 94 -32.38 13.15 13.76
CA PRO A 94 -32.88 11.78 13.87
C PRO A 94 -32.38 10.87 12.72
N VAL A 95 -31.90 9.68 13.09
CA VAL A 95 -31.37 8.63 12.20
C VAL A 95 -32.28 8.34 11.01
N VAL A 96 -31.83 8.70 9.80
CA VAL A 96 -32.42 8.20 8.55
C VAL A 96 -31.70 6.90 8.21
N ARG A 97 -32.39 5.76 8.28
CA ARG A 97 -31.78 4.49 7.83
C ARG A 97 -31.68 4.48 6.31
N ALA A 98 -30.50 4.12 5.80
CA ALA A 98 -30.30 3.80 4.40
C ALA A 98 -31.25 2.69 3.93
N ASN A 99 -31.44 2.58 2.60
CA ASN A 99 -32.15 1.46 2.01
C ASN A 99 -31.42 0.14 2.26
N ALA A 100 -32.08 -0.99 1.98
CA ALA A 100 -31.47 -2.31 2.11
C ALA A 100 -30.18 -2.39 1.26
N ALA A 101 -29.08 -2.83 1.89
CA ALA A 101 -27.78 -2.90 1.24
C ALA A 101 -27.85 -3.73 -0.06
N PRO A 102 -27.14 -3.33 -1.13
CA PRO A 102 -27.19 -4.03 -2.40
C PRO A 102 -26.70 -5.47 -2.25
N GLU A 103 -27.46 -6.43 -2.78
CA GLU A 103 -27.09 -7.85 -2.74
C GLU A 103 -25.75 -8.08 -3.46
N LEU A 104 -24.70 -8.32 -2.67
CA LEU A 104 -23.42 -8.78 -3.18
C LEU A 104 -23.62 -10.21 -3.71
N GLY A 105 -23.63 -10.37 -5.03
CA GLY A 105 -23.77 -11.68 -5.65
C GLY A 105 -22.66 -12.64 -5.20
N ASP A 106 -23.03 -13.87 -4.87
CA ASP A 106 -22.14 -14.90 -4.33
C ASP A 106 -20.95 -15.20 -5.26
N LEU A 107 -19.82 -14.53 -5.00
CA LEU A 107 -18.54 -14.90 -5.59
C LEU A 107 -18.05 -16.18 -4.92
N ASN A 108 -18.18 -17.30 -5.62
CA ASN A 108 -17.58 -18.57 -5.24
C ASN A 108 -16.04 -18.53 -5.41
N VAL A 109 -15.40 -17.81 -4.49
CA VAL A 109 -13.95 -17.67 -4.40
C VAL A 109 -13.35 -18.97 -3.85
N PRO A 110 -12.43 -19.66 -4.56
CA PRO A 110 -11.86 -20.91 -4.08
C PRO A 110 -11.10 -20.73 -2.76
N VAL A 111 -11.49 -21.46 -1.72
CA VAL A 111 -10.77 -21.48 -0.44
C VAL A 111 -9.52 -22.36 -0.58
N LEU A 112 -8.34 -21.79 -0.30
CA LEU A 112 -7.09 -22.53 -0.20
C LEU A 112 -6.88 -23.01 1.25
N ASP A 113 -6.38 -24.22 1.43
CA ASP A 113 -5.99 -24.76 2.74
C ASP A 113 -4.58 -24.26 3.12
N TRP A 114 -4.47 -23.38 4.12
CA TRP A 114 -3.18 -22.75 4.45
C TRP A 114 -2.14 -23.74 4.96
N GLN A 115 -2.57 -24.84 5.59
CA GLN A 115 -1.73 -25.93 6.04
C GLN A 115 -1.05 -26.63 4.84
N SER A 116 -1.77 -26.85 3.74
CA SER A 116 -1.20 -27.34 2.50
C SER A 116 -0.19 -26.34 1.89
N LEU A 117 -0.46 -25.03 1.99
CA LEU A 117 0.45 -23.99 1.47
C LEU A 117 1.79 -23.97 2.22
N MET A 118 1.83 -24.39 3.49
CA MET A 118 3.08 -24.53 4.26
C MET A 118 4.02 -25.62 3.71
N THR A 119 3.54 -26.53 2.87
CA THR A 119 4.37 -27.55 2.20
C THR A 119 4.89 -27.02 0.85
N SER A 120 6.19 -27.16 0.60
CA SER A 120 6.78 -26.71 -0.68
C SER A 120 6.31 -27.58 -1.85
N PRO A 121 5.68 -27.00 -2.90
CA PRO A 121 5.14 -27.79 -4.01
C PRO A 121 6.23 -28.27 -4.98
N PHE A 122 7.46 -27.73 -4.90
CA PHE A 122 8.56 -28.01 -5.83
C PHE A 122 9.16 -29.43 -5.74
N GLY A 123 8.79 -30.21 -4.73
CA GLY A 123 9.26 -31.59 -4.56
C GLY A 123 10.76 -31.67 -4.29
N THR A 124 11.42 -32.69 -4.86
CA THR A 124 12.86 -32.93 -4.71
C THR A 124 13.59 -32.76 -6.04
N ASN A 125 14.64 -31.93 -6.05
CA ASN A 125 15.56 -31.74 -7.18
C ASN A 125 14.90 -31.42 -8.56
N PRO A 126 13.84 -30.60 -8.66
CA PRO A 126 13.08 -30.38 -9.90
C PRO A 126 13.95 -29.84 -11.04
N THR A 127 13.56 -30.12 -12.29
CA THR A 127 14.09 -29.40 -13.46
C THR A 127 13.60 -27.95 -13.45
N ILE A 128 14.25 -27.06 -14.21
CA ILE A 128 13.76 -25.67 -14.36
C ILE A 128 12.36 -25.65 -14.97
N ASP A 129 12.08 -26.56 -15.89
CA ASP A 129 10.77 -26.73 -16.54
C ASP A 129 9.67 -27.05 -15.51
N GLN A 130 9.85 -28.13 -14.74
CA GLN A 130 8.94 -28.50 -13.65
C GLN A 130 8.75 -27.37 -12.63
N TYR A 131 9.82 -26.67 -12.28
CA TYR A 131 9.78 -25.57 -11.32
C TYR A 131 8.98 -24.36 -11.83
N MET A 132 9.15 -24.00 -13.10
CA MET A 132 8.42 -22.89 -13.72
C MET A 132 6.94 -23.25 -13.96
N ASP A 133 6.63 -24.50 -14.31
CA ASP A 133 5.26 -25.00 -14.42
C ASP A 133 4.55 -25.02 -13.05
N ILE A 134 5.22 -25.46 -11.99
CA ILE A 134 4.68 -25.41 -10.63
C ILE A 134 4.46 -23.95 -10.20
N LEU A 135 5.43 -23.05 -10.39
CA LEU A 135 5.24 -21.62 -10.13
C LEU A 135 4.02 -21.05 -10.86
N LYS A 136 3.80 -21.45 -12.10
CA LYS A 136 2.68 -21.00 -12.93
C LYS A 136 1.35 -21.52 -12.40
N GLN A 137 1.20 -22.84 -12.24
CA GLN A 137 -0.03 -23.48 -11.75
C GLN A 137 -0.42 -22.97 -10.35
N GLU A 138 0.55 -22.80 -9.46
CA GLU A 138 0.35 -22.25 -8.13
C GLU A 138 -0.12 -20.78 -8.16
N THR A 139 0.46 -19.98 -9.04
CA THR A 139 0.07 -18.57 -9.23
C THR A 139 -1.33 -18.44 -9.86
N GLU A 140 -1.64 -19.26 -10.88
CA GLU A 140 -2.93 -19.28 -11.58
C GLU A 140 -4.09 -19.76 -10.68
N ARG A 141 -3.81 -20.58 -9.66
CA ARG A 141 -4.78 -20.94 -8.59
C ARG A 141 -4.83 -19.94 -7.41
N GLY A 142 -4.11 -18.82 -7.49
CA GLY A 142 -4.10 -17.78 -6.46
C GLY A 142 -3.21 -18.06 -5.25
N ASN A 143 -2.40 -19.12 -5.25
CA ASN A 143 -1.41 -19.37 -4.19
C ASN A 143 -0.17 -18.51 -4.40
N PHE A 144 -0.23 -17.25 -3.97
CA PHE A 144 0.93 -16.36 -3.99
C PHE A 144 2.03 -16.74 -2.96
N PHE A 145 1.75 -17.65 -2.00
CA PHE A 145 2.76 -18.16 -1.06
C PHE A 145 3.76 -19.12 -1.72
N VAL A 146 3.52 -19.59 -2.96
CA VAL A 146 4.55 -20.30 -3.75
C VAL A 146 5.85 -19.48 -3.88
N GLY A 147 5.72 -18.15 -3.94
CA GLY A 147 6.88 -17.24 -4.00
C GLY A 147 7.72 -17.25 -2.72
N TRP A 148 7.16 -17.63 -1.56
CA TRP A 148 7.94 -17.84 -0.33
C TRP A 148 8.81 -19.09 -0.44
N HIS A 149 8.27 -20.18 -0.98
CA HIS A 149 9.02 -21.42 -1.23
C HIS A 149 10.16 -21.25 -2.22
N SER A 150 10.11 -20.24 -3.09
CA SER A 150 11.20 -19.88 -4.01
C SER A 150 12.38 -19.15 -3.37
N ILE A 151 12.30 -18.80 -2.07
CA ILE A 151 13.33 -18.06 -1.34
C ILE A 151 14.23 -19.03 -0.56
N PRO A 152 15.57 -18.87 -0.58
CA PRO A 152 16.47 -19.73 0.20
C PRO A 152 16.16 -19.67 1.72
N PRO A 153 16.20 -20.78 2.49
CA PRO A 153 15.74 -20.80 3.89
C PRO A 153 16.38 -19.79 4.83
N LYS A 154 17.65 -19.42 4.62
CA LYS A 154 18.28 -18.32 5.39
C LYS A 154 17.59 -16.97 5.11
N MET A 155 17.31 -16.67 3.85
CA MET A 155 16.66 -15.43 3.45
C MET A 155 15.19 -15.39 3.86
N GLN A 156 14.51 -16.53 3.92
CA GLN A 156 13.20 -16.66 4.59
C GLN A 156 13.29 -16.23 6.07
N ALA A 157 14.26 -16.75 6.83
CA ALA A 157 14.44 -16.38 8.24
C ALA A 157 14.82 -14.88 8.43
N ASP A 158 15.66 -14.34 7.55
CA ASP A 158 16.02 -12.91 7.57
C ASP A 158 14.81 -12.01 7.22
N LEU A 159 13.93 -12.44 6.30
CA LEU A 159 12.66 -11.77 5.99
C LEU A 159 11.67 -11.83 7.14
N ALA A 160 11.54 -12.98 7.80
CA ALA A 160 10.69 -13.12 8.99
C ALA A 160 11.17 -12.22 10.13
N THR A 161 12.50 -12.13 10.32
CA THR A 161 13.13 -11.21 11.26
C THR A 161 12.85 -9.74 10.89
N LEU A 162 12.90 -9.39 9.60
CA LEU A 162 12.59 -8.04 9.11
C LEU A 162 11.14 -7.64 9.42
N VAL A 163 10.17 -8.53 9.22
CA VAL A 163 8.74 -8.27 9.52
C VAL A 163 8.51 -8.17 11.04
N SER A 164 9.08 -9.08 11.84
CA SER A 164 9.01 -9.03 13.32
C SER A 164 9.56 -7.72 13.86
N LYS A 165 10.77 -7.32 13.44
CA LYS A 165 11.35 -6.02 13.83
C LYS A 165 10.51 -4.83 13.35
N GLY A 166 9.92 -4.91 12.16
CA GLY A 166 9.02 -3.86 11.66
C GLY A 166 7.79 -3.69 12.57
N TYR A 167 7.16 -4.81 12.94
CA TYR A 167 6.06 -4.87 13.90
C TYR A 167 6.45 -4.31 15.28
N GLU A 168 7.60 -4.74 15.82
CA GLU A 168 8.13 -4.28 17.11
C GLU A 168 8.36 -2.76 17.17
N LYS A 169 8.72 -2.11 16.05
CA LYS A 169 8.90 -0.65 15.99
C LYS A 169 7.58 0.12 15.89
N VAL A 170 6.60 -0.36 15.11
CA VAL A 170 5.31 0.34 14.97
C VAL A 170 4.39 0.12 16.17
N GLY A 171 4.44 -1.07 16.75
CA GLY A 171 3.65 -1.52 17.90
C GLY A 171 2.26 -2.06 17.53
N PRO A 172 1.64 -2.87 18.40
CA PRO A 172 0.32 -3.48 18.17
C PRO A 172 -0.78 -2.45 17.93
N GLU A 173 -0.69 -1.27 18.55
CA GLU A 173 -1.67 -0.19 18.38
C GLU A 173 -1.76 0.28 16.92
N PHE A 174 -0.63 0.49 16.25
CA PHE A 174 -0.59 0.96 14.86
C PHE A 174 -1.11 -0.11 13.89
N ILE A 175 -0.83 -1.38 14.16
CA ILE A 175 -1.38 -2.50 13.38
C ILE A 175 -2.89 -2.63 13.61
N GLY A 176 -3.37 -2.44 14.85
CA GLY A 176 -4.80 -2.35 15.17
C GLY A 176 -5.51 -1.17 14.49
N GLN A 177 -4.83 -0.03 14.31
CA GLN A 177 -5.34 1.11 13.53
C GLN A 177 -5.46 0.76 12.03
N ILE A 178 -4.46 0.07 11.45
CA ILE A 178 -4.53 -0.41 10.06
C ILE A 178 -5.65 -1.43 9.87
N HIS A 179 -5.79 -2.41 10.78
CA HIS A 179 -6.91 -3.36 10.77
C HIS A 179 -8.26 -2.66 10.99
N GLY A 180 -8.30 -1.57 11.76
CA GLY A 180 -9.43 -0.65 11.84
C GLY A 180 -9.84 -0.10 10.48
N ILE A 181 -8.90 0.54 9.75
CA ILE A 181 -9.11 1.05 8.39
C ILE A 181 -9.65 -0.06 7.47
N VAL A 182 -9.06 -1.26 7.52
CA VAL A 182 -9.47 -2.38 6.65
C VAL A 182 -10.89 -2.87 6.97
N ARG A 183 -11.29 -2.88 8.25
CA ARG A 183 -12.67 -3.19 8.65
C ARG A 183 -13.65 -2.07 8.27
N ASP A 184 -13.28 -0.81 8.40
CA ASP A 184 -14.10 0.32 7.94
C ASP A 184 -14.27 0.29 6.41
N VAL A 185 -13.22 -0.02 5.65
CA VAL A 185 -13.29 -0.25 4.19
C VAL A 185 -14.22 -1.42 3.85
N LYS A 186 -14.19 -2.53 4.59
CA LYS A 186 -15.18 -3.61 4.43
C LYS A 186 -16.60 -3.08 4.63
N THR A 187 -16.89 -2.40 5.74
CA THR A 187 -18.21 -1.81 6.03
C THR A 187 -18.67 -0.88 4.91
N ILE A 188 -17.79 -0.02 4.38
CA ILE A 188 -18.14 0.88 3.27
C ILE A 188 -18.53 0.09 2.02
N VAL A 189 -17.77 -0.95 1.67
CA VAL A 189 -18.04 -1.72 0.44
C VAL A 189 -19.25 -2.66 0.59
N THR A 190 -19.44 -3.26 1.77
CA THR A 190 -20.50 -4.25 2.01
C THR A 190 -21.82 -3.65 2.50
N GLU A 191 -21.81 -2.48 3.15
CA GLU A 191 -23.01 -1.87 3.76
C GLU A 191 -23.33 -0.47 3.22
N LYS A 192 -22.34 0.30 2.75
CA LYS A 192 -22.52 1.69 2.25
C LYS A 192 -22.48 1.82 0.73
N GLY A 193 -22.69 0.71 -0.01
CA GLY A 193 -22.68 0.69 -1.47
C GLY A 193 -23.59 1.75 -2.11
N ASP A 194 -24.82 1.91 -1.60
CA ASP A 194 -25.76 2.94 -2.05
C ASP A 194 -25.17 4.37 -1.94
N PHE A 195 -24.44 4.68 -0.86
CA PHE A 195 -23.86 6.00 -0.65
C PHE A 195 -22.65 6.24 -1.56
N VAL A 196 -21.88 5.20 -1.88
CA VAL A 196 -20.81 5.28 -2.88
C VAL A 196 -21.40 5.50 -4.28
N PHE A 197 -22.42 4.74 -4.67
CA PHE A 197 -23.10 4.87 -5.97
C PHE A 197 -24.00 6.12 -6.08
N GLY A 198 -24.34 6.76 -4.96
CA GLY A 198 -25.06 8.03 -4.86
C GLY A 198 -24.15 9.27 -4.67
N SER A 199 -22.86 9.07 -4.40
CA SER A 199 -21.88 10.16 -4.33
C SER A 199 -21.82 10.95 -5.64
N THR A 200 -21.57 12.26 -5.56
CA THR A 200 -21.55 13.15 -6.74
C THR A 200 -20.52 12.72 -7.79
N VAL A 201 -19.37 12.20 -7.35
CA VAL A 201 -18.28 11.71 -8.20
C VAL A 201 -18.71 10.49 -9.02
N VAL A 202 -19.32 9.48 -8.39
CA VAL A 202 -19.74 8.25 -9.08
C VAL A 202 -21.04 8.45 -9.85
N ALA A 203 -21.99 9.22 -9.31
CA ALA A 203 -23.28 9.48 -9.96
C ALA A 203 -23.15 10.42 -11.18
N GLY A 204 -22.16 11.32 -11.19
CA GLY A 204 -21.89 12.22 -12.31
C GLY A 204 -21.23 11.57 -13.52
N GLU A 205 -20.58 10.41 -13.34
CA GLU A 205 -19.77 9.75 -14.37
C GLU A 205 -20.31 8.35 -14.71
N PRO A 206 -21.19 8.20 -15.73
CA PRO A 206 -21.85 6.92 -16.04
C PRO A 206 -20.88 5.75 -16.31
N MET A 207 -19.73 6.02 -16.94
CA MET A 207 -18.69 5.01 -17.16
C MET A 207 -18.01 4.58 -15.86
N MET A 208 -17.81 5.51 -14.92
CA MET A 208 -17.29 5.17 -13.59
C MET A 208 -18.32 4.33 -12.82
N LYS A 209 -19.60 4.69 -12.88
CA LYS A 209 -20.68 3.92 -12.24
C LYS A 209 -20.78 2.50 -12.80
N GLU A 210 -20.84 2.34 -14.13
CA GLU A 210 -20.89 1.01 -14.77
C GLU A 210 -19.66 0.17 -14.44
N GLY A 211 -18.47 0.77 -14.49
CA GLY A 211 -17.22 0.09 -14.15
C GLY A 211 -17.18 -0.35 -12.69
N LEU A 212 -17.55 0.55 -11.77
CA LEU A 212 -17.59 0.28 -10.34
C LEU A 212 -18.60 -0.81 -10.00
N THR A 213 -19.79 -0.81 -10.62
CA THR A 213 -20.80 -1.88 -10.43
C THR A 213 -20.27 -3.25 -10.80
N LYS A 214 -19.44 -3.37 -11.86
CA LYS A 214 -18.86 -4.66 -12.27
C LYS A 214 -17.78 -5.19 -11.32
N VAL A 215 -17.01 -4.30 -10.65
CA VAL A 215 -15.97 -4.71 -9.70
C VAL A 215 -16.45 -4.77 -8.25
N TRP A 216 -17.61 -4.19 -7.93
CA TRP A 216 -18.12 -4.06 -6.55
C TRP A 216 -18.15 -5.38 -5.77
N PRO A 217 -18.66 -6.51 -6.31
CA PRO A 217 -18.66 -7.78 -5.58
C PRO A 217 -17.25 -8.28 -5.26
N ALA A 218 -16.30 -8.13 -6.19
CA ALA A 218 -14.93 -8.58 -6.03
C ALA A 218 -14.13 -7.68 -5.06
N LEU A 219 -14.43 -6.38 -5.05
CA LEU A 219 -13.93 -5.44 -4.04
C LEU A 219 -14.46 -5.81 -2.64
N GLY A 220 -15.75 -6.17 -2.53
CA GLY A 220 -16.36 -6.60 -1.26
C GLY A 220 -15.80 -7.92 -0.73
N ALA A 221 -15.55 -8.88 -1.61
CA ALA A 221 -14.85 -10.13 -1.29
C ALA A 221 -13.42 -9.86 -0.83
N LEU A 222 -12.66 -9.01 -1.53
CA LEU A 222 -11.28 -8.66 -1.16
C LEU A 222 -11.21 -7.89 0.17
N ALA A 223 -12.10 -6.92 0.39
CA ALA A 223 -12.18 -6.19 1.66
C ALA A 223 -12.56 -7.11 2.82
N THR A 224 -13.49 -8.06 2.59
CA THR A 224 -13.87 -9.07 3.60
C THR A 224 -12.71 -10.01 3.92
N ALA A 225 -11.97 -10.48 2.90
CA ALA A 225 -10.80 -11.34 3.07
C ALA A 225 -9.66 -10.62 3.83
N LEU A 226 -9.39 -9.35 3.49
CA LEU A 226 -8.39 -8.52 4.17
C LEU A 226 -8.79 -8.20 5.62
N ALA A 227 -10.08 -8.05 5.90
CA ALA A 227 -10.60 -7.71 7.22
C ALA A 227 -10.64 -8.88 8.23
N ASN A 228 -10.24 -10.09 7.84
CA ASN A 228 -10.24 -11.27 8.70
C ASN A 228 -9.35 -11.06 9.94
N ASP A 229 -9.95 -11.05 11.12
CA ASP A 229 -9.27 -10.83 12.41
C ASP A 229 -8.12 -11.84 12.65
N GLU A 230 -8.22 -13.08 12.15
CA GLU A 230 -7.15 -14.09 12.25
C GLU A 230 -5.86 -13.70 11.52
N ILE A 231 -5.89 -12.75 10.58
CA ILE A 231 -4.70 -12.22 9.89
C ILE A 231 -4.01 -11.15 10.73
N TRP A 232 -4.75 -10.37 11.51
CA TRP A 232 -4.24 -9.18 12.22
C TRP A 232 -3.93 -9.42 13.70
N ALA A 233 -4.17 -10.63 14.21
CA ALA A 233 -3.82 -11.05 15.56
C ALA A 233 -2.32 -10.81 15.87
N ALA A 234 -2.05 -10.25 17.06
CA ALA A 234 -0.71 -9.75 17.44
C ALA A 234 0.39 -10.83 17.42
N GLU A 235 0.01 -12.06 17.78
CA GLU A 235 0.88 -13.24 17.81
C GLU A 235 1.38 -13.70 16.44
N ASN A 236 0.70 -13.32 15.35
CA ASN A 236 1.12 -13.65 13.98
C ASN A 236 2.46 -12.99 13.61
N PHE A 237 2.79 -11.86 14.23
CA PHE A 237 3.94 -11.04 13.87
C PHE A 237 5.24 -11.44 14.59
N HIS A 238 5.22 -12.49 15.42
CA HIS A 238 6.45 -13.09 15.93
C HIS A 238 7.26 -13.76 14.80
N THR A 239 8.60 -13.73 14.88
CA THR A 239 9.51 -14.23 13.84
C THR A 239 9.24 -15.69 13.43
N ASP A 240 8.87 -16.57 14.37
CA ASP A 240 8.52 -17.97 14.09
C ASP A 240 7.13 -18.13 13.44
N LYS A 241 6.28 -17.10 13.54
CA LYS A 241 4.89 -17.08 13.04
C LYS A 241 4.71 -16.41 11.69
N ILE A 242 5.64 -15.57 11.24
CA ILE A 242 5.59 -14.94 9.91
C ILE A 242 5.27 -15.94 8.77
N PRO A 243 5.87 -17.15 8.68
CA PRO A 243 5.54 -18.09 7.60
C PRO A 243 4.09 -18.60 7.68
N GLU A 244 3.60 -18.91 8.89
CA GLU A 244 2.23 -19.37 9.14
C GLU A 244 1.22 -18.26 8.81
N TRP A 245 1.52 -17.03 9.24
CA TRP A 245 0.75 -15.82 8.94
C TRP A 245 0.70 -15.52 7.44
N MET A 246 1.84 -15.58 6.74
CA MET A 246 1.90 -15.39 5.29
C MET A 246 1.11 -16.46 4.54
N ALA A 247 1.13 -17.72 4.98
CA ALA A 247 0.32 -18.79 4.40
C ALA A 247 -1.19 -18.55 4.62
N LYS A 248 -1.62 -18.21 5.85
CA LYS A 248 -3.03 -17.84 6.15
C LYS A 248 -3.50 -16.64 5.33
N THR A 249 -2.64 -15.62 5.23
CA THR A 249 -2.91 -14.40 4.45
C THR A 249 -3.05 -14.72 2.97
N ALA A 250 -2.12 -15.48 2.38
CA ALA A 250 -2.20 -15.89 0.97
C ALA A 250 -3.43 -16.77 0.69
N ALA A 251 -3.76 -17.69 1.60
CA ALA A 251 -4.93 -18.56 1.46
C ALA A 251 -6.27 -17.79 1.48
N THR A 252 -6.37 -16.76 2.33
CA THR A 252 -7.58 -15.95 2.50
C THR A 252 -7.69 -14.86 1.42
N VAL A 253 -6.59 -14.12 1.20
CA VAL A 253 -6.57 -12.89 0.39
C VAL A 253 -6.21 -13.15 -1.07
N GLY A 254 -5.43 -14.20 -1.37
CA GLY A 254 -4.96 -14.50 -2.72
C GLY A 254 -6.10 -14.76 -3.71
N PRO A 255 -6.99 -15.72 -3.44
CA PRO A 255 -8.17 -16.00 -4.28
C PRO A 255 -9.10 -14.78 -4.49
N ALA A 256 -9.34 -13.97 -3.44
CA ALA A 256 -10.14 -12.76 -3.54
C ALA A 256 -9.44 -11.65 -4.36
N SER A 257 -8.12 -11.51 -4.19
CA SER A 257 -7.28 -10.63 -5.02
C SER A 257 -7.30 -11.05 -6.49
N LYS A 258 -7.41 -12.37 -6.74
CA LYS A 258 -7.54 -12.89 -8.10
C LYS A 258 -8.82 -12.42 -8.76
N SER A 259 -9.97 -12.66 -8.10
CA SER A 259 -11.28 -12.21 -8.57
C SER A 259 -11.33 -10.69 -8.79
N MET A 260 -10.73 -9.89 -7.90
CA MET A 260 -10.67 -8.44 -8.06
C MET A 260 -9.86 -8.00 -9.30
N ALA A 261 -8.74 -8.66 -9.61
CA ALA A 261 -7.97 -8.33 -10.80
C ALA A 261 -8.63 -8.82 -12.10
N GLU A 262 -9.28 -9.99 -12.08
CA GLU A 262 -10.09 -10.49 -13.20
C GLU A 262 -11.26 -9.52 -13.49
N ALA A 263 -11.97 -9.07 -12.46
CA ALA A 263 -13.02 -8.06 -12.58
C ALA A 263 -12.45 -6.71 -13.08
N ALA A 264 -11.31 -6.26 -12.58
CA ALA A 264 -10.66 -5.02 -13.04
C ALA A 264 -10.18 -5.10 -14.50
N LEU A 265 -9.71 -6.26 -14.98
CA LEU A 265 -9.40 -6.47 -16.40
C LEU A 265 -10.64 -6.39 -17.29
N SER A 266 -11.82 -6.78 -16.79
CA SER A 266 -13.09 -6.65 -17.54
C SER A 266 -13.48 -5.19 -17.83
N LEU A 267 -12.85 -4.22 -17.17
CA LEU A 267 -13.01 -2.78 -17.41
C LEU A 267 -12.02 -2.21 -18.44
N ALA A 268 -11.04 -2.99 -18.89
CA ALA A 268 -10.04 -2.48 -19.83
C ALA A 268 -10.69 -2.12 -21.18
N PRO A 269 -10.43 -0.94 -21.76
CA PRO A 269 -11.03 -0.50 -23.03
C PRO A 269 -10.51 -1.29 -24.25
N PHE A 270 -9.54 -2.18 -24.03
CA PHE A 270 -9.02 -3.14 -25.00
C PHE A 270 -9.00 -4.53 -24.36
N PRO A 271 -9.22 -5.61 -25.12
CA PRO A 271 -9.20 -6.97 -24.58
C PRO A 271 -7.78 -7.34 -24.11
N MET A 272 -7.55 -7.17 -22.81
CA MET A 272 -6.36 -7.67 -22.09
C MET A 272 -6.46 -9.19 -22.01
N SER A 273 -6.04 -9.88 -23.08
CA SER A 273 -6.13 -11.34 -23.18
C SER A 273 -5.12 -12.04 -22.27
N GLY A 274 -5.59 -12.48 -21.11
CA GLY A 274 -4.82 -13.31 -20.17
C GLY A 274 -5.22 -13.07 -18.72
N ASP A 275 -5.01 -14.07 -17.88
CA ASP A 275 -5.08 -13.94 -16.43
C ASP A 275 -3.94 -12.98 -15.97
N PRO A 276 -4.23 -11.96 -15.12
CA PRO A 276 -3.26 -10.93 -14.76
C PRO A 276 -2.08 -11.42 -13.90
N PHE A 277 -2.18 -12.63 -13.34
CA PHE A 277 -1.12 -13.31 -12.60
C PHE A 277 -0.47 -14.43 -13.41
N SER A 278 -1.13 -14.92 -14.46
CA SER A 278 -0.50 -15.84 -15.41
C SER A 278 0.73 -15.22 -16.07
N PHE A 279 1.72 -16.08 -16.32
CA PHE A 279 2.90 -15.76 -17.11
C PHE A 279 3.16 -16.89 -18.09
N GLN A 280 3.77 -16.55 -19.22
CA GLN A 280 4.34 -17.55 -20.13
C GLN A 280 5.86 -17.51 -19.99
N TYR A 281 6.51 -18.67 -20.12
CA TYR A 281 7.95 -18.77 -20.05
C TYR A 281 8.50 -19.59 -21.22
N THR A 282 9.78 -19.42 -21.53
CA THR A 282 10.50 -20.21 -22.53
C THR A 282 11.93 -20.44 -22.05
N ILE A 283 12.36 -21.70 -22.01
CA ILE A 283 13.75 -22.05 -21.66
C ILE A 283 14.62 -21.79 -22.88
N VAL A 284 15.46 -20.75 -22.80
CA VAL A 284 16.39 -20.34 -23.87
C VAL A 284 17.64 -21.23 -23.87
N SER A 285 18.10 -21.63 -22.68
CA SER A 285 19.16 -22.63 -22.48
C SER A 285 19.10 -23.21 -21.07
N GLN A 286 19.65 -24.41 -20.86
CA GLN A 286 19.73 -25.04 -19.54
C GLN A 286 20.95 -25.97 -19.42
N THR A 287 21.40 -26.14 -18.18
CA THR A 287 22.35 -27.15 -17.69
C THR A 287 21.70 -27.87 -16.49
N ALA A 288 22.46 -28.66 -15.73
CA ALA A 288 21.95 -29.27 -14.50
C ALA A 288 21.58 -28.23 -13.41
N ASP A 289 22.38 -27.16 -13.30
CA ASP A 289 22.37 -26.22 -12.17
C ASP A 289 22.17 -24.74 -12.57
N SER A 290 22.05 -24.46 -13.87
CA SER A 290 21.80 -23.11 -14.38
C SER A 290 20.90 -23.13 -15.62
N ALA A 291 20.10 -22.09 -15.81
CA ALA A 291 19.24 -21.92 -16.97
C ALA A 291 19.07 -20.45 -17.34
N VAL A 292 18.74 -20.19 -18.59
CA VAL A 292 18.29 -18.88 -19.07
C VAL A 292 16.84 -19.02 -19.48
N VAL A 293 15.95 -18.33 -18.79
CA VAL A 293 14.50 -18.39 -19.02
C VAL A 293 14.02 -17.02 -19.45
N GLU A 294 13.18 -16.98 -20.49
CA GLU A 294 12.53 -15.76 -20.96
C GLU A 294 11.07 -15.77 -20.49
N ILE A 295 10.67 -14.78 -19.69
CA ILE A 295 9.39 -14.75 -18.96
C ILE A 295 8.58 -13.52 -19.39
N SER A 296 7.32 -13.72 -19.80
CA SER A 296 6.38 -12.66 -20.14
C SER A 296 5.13 -12.74 -19.26
N ALA A 297 4.61 -11.59 -18.82
CA ALA A 297 3.46 -11.50 -17.91
C ALA A 297 2.56 -10.32 -18.31
N GLY A 298 1.30 -10.61 -18.62
CA GLY A 298 0.39 -9.65 -19.26
C GLY A 298 1.00 -9.05 -20.54
N SER A 299 0.86 -7.73 -20.71
CA SER A 299 1.39 -6.97 -21.85
C SER A 299 2.86 -6.54 -21.72
N ALA A 300 3.60 -6.99 -20.69
CA ALA A 300 5.00 -6.64 -20.52
C ALA A 300 5.90 -7.38 -21.53
N PRO A 301 6.91 -6.71 -22.14
CA PRO A 301 7.84 -7.37 -23.06
C PRO A 301 8.62 -8.48 -22.33
N PRO A 302 8.91 -9.62 -22.99
CA PRO A 302 9.57 -10.76 -22.35
C PRO A 302 10.90 -10.37 -21.67
N GLN A 303 11.10 -10.84 -20.44
CA GLN A 303 12.26 -10.57 -19.62
C GLN A 303 13.14 -11.81 -19.56
N ARG A 304 14.38 -11.71 -20.05
CA ARG A 304 15.36 -12.79 -19.96
C ARG A 304 16.03 -12.78 -18.58
N LYS A 305 15.93 -13.89 -17.84
CA LYS A 305 16.46 -14.07 -16.49
C LYS A 305 17.39 -15.26 -16.42
N THR A 306 18.52 -15.08 -15.73
CA THR A 306 19.48 -16.15 -15.43
C THR A 306 19.09 -16.81 -14.12
N MET A 307 18.65 -18.06 -14.22
CA MET A 307 18.24 -18.90 -13.11
C MET A 307 19.41 -19.80 -12.67
N GLN A 308 19.59 -19.97 -11.37
CA GLN A 308 20.53 -20.91 -10.77
C GLN A 308 19.79 -21.85 -9.82
N LYS A 309 20.16 -23.14 -9.83
CA LYS A 309 19.62 -24.13 -8.92
C LYS A 309 20.28 -24.04 -7.55
N LEU A 310 19.47 -24.14 -6.49
CA LEU A 310 19.93 -24.17 -5.11
C LEU A 310 19.16 -25.27 -4.35
N GLY A 311 19.65 -26.51 -4.47
CA GLY A 311 18.95 -27.68 -3.93
C GLY A 311 17.64 -27.95 -4.67
N ASN A 312 16.52 -27.80 -3.98
CA ASN A 312 15.18 -28.07 -4.52
C ASN A 312 14.51 -26.87 -5.23
N ILE A 313 15.16 -25.71 -5.28
CA ILE A 313 14.59 -24.47 -5.85
C ILE A 313 15.47 -23.89 -6.96
N TRP A 314 14.86 -23.08 -7.84
CA TRP A 314 15.56 -22.29 -8.85
C TRP A 314 15.38 -20.79 -8.60
N ILE A 315 16.48 -20.09 -8.41
CA ILE A 315 16.50 -18.65 -8.08
C ILE A 315 16.98 -17.82 -9.26
N SER A 316 16.36 -16.67 -9.50
CA SER A 316 16.95 -15.62 -10.34
C SER A 316 18.08 -14.95 -9.54
N VAL A 317 19.31 -15.02 -10.04
CA VAL A 317 20.50 -14.52 -9.31
C VAL A 317 20.42 -13.00 -9.11
N GLU A 318 19.96 -12.27 -10.12
CA GLU A 318 19.75 -10.82 -10.06
C GLU A 318 18.71 -10.44 -9.01
N ASP A 319 17.53 -11.07 -9.04
CA ASP A 319 16.42 -10.70 -8.17
C ASP A 319 16.66 -11.12 -6.71
N MET A 320 17.38 -12.24 -6.47
CA MET A 320 17.80 -12.64 -5.11
C MET A 320 18.91 -11.75 -4.54
N ASN A 321 19.86 -11.29 -5.35
CA ASN A 321 20.86 -10.33 -4.88
C ASN A 321 20.18 -9.00 -4.51
N GLN A 322 19.27 -8.50 -5.34
CA GLN A 322 18.53 -7.28 -5.03
C GLN A 322 17.64 -7.45 -3.78
N LEU A 323 17.03 -8.62 -3.59
CA LEU A 323 16.25 -8.94 -2.38
C LEU A 323 17.15 -8.99 -1.13
N ARG A 324 18.33 -9.60 -1.21
CA ARG A 324 19.34 -9.62 -0.14
C ARG A 324 19.72 -8.20 0.30
N GLU A 325 20.09 -7.35 -0.66
CA GLU A 325 20.45 -5.95 -0.41
C GLU A 325 19.32 -5.18 0.29
N ASN A 326 18.08 -5.36 -0.16
CA ASN A 326 16.90 -4.71 0.45
C ASN A 326 16.64 -5.21 1.88
N VAL A 327 16.81 -6.50 2.15
CA VAL A 327 16.65 -7.08 3.50
C VAL A 327 17.76 -6.63 4.43
N ASP A 328 19.02 -6.59 3.97
CA ASP A 328 20.15 -6.07 4.76
C ASP A 328 20.00 -4.57 5.06
N ALA A 329 19.57 -3.77 4.07
CA ALA A 329 19.29 -2.36 4.26
C ALA A 329 18.12 -2.13 5.24
N GLY A 330 17.04 -2.89 5.12
CA GLY A 330 15.88 -2.83 6.01
C GLY A 330 16.21 -3.22 7.45
N LEU A 331 16.90 -4.36 7.65
CA LEU A 331 17.34 -4.81 8.97
C LEU A 331 18.28 -3.77 9.62
N LYS A 332 19.29 -3.30 8.87
CA LYS A 332 20.21 -2.25 9.33
C LYS A 332 19.49 -0.94 9.68
N HIS A 333 18.45 -0.57 8.93
CA HIS A 333 17.64 0.60 9.29
C HIS A 333 16.91 0.35 10.62
N LEU A 334 16.16 -0.74 10.75
CA LEU A 334 15.38 -1.02 11.97
C LEU A 334 16.27 -1.18 13.21
N ASP A 335 17.50 -1.68 13.06
CA ASP A 335 18.49 -1.76 14.14
C ASP A 335 19.09 -0.39 14.51
N GLY A 336 19.11 0.58 13.60
CA GLY A 336 19.53 1.96 13.84
C GLY A 336 18.40 2.91 14.26
N ALA A 337 17.15 2.57 13.97
CA ALA A 337 15.97 3.39 14.25
C ALA A 337 15.55 3.29 15.72
N ASP A 338 15.30 4.43 16.35
CA ASP A 338 14.60 4.48 17.64
C ASP A 338 13.14 3.98 17.46
N SER A 339 12.63 3.18 18.40
CA SER A 339 11.21 2.75 18.40
C SER A 339 10.22 3.92 18.53
N THR A 340 10.65 5.06 19.10
CA THR A 340 9.88 6.30 19.11
C THR A 340 9.92 7.06 17.78
N ALA A 341 10.85 6.69 16.88
CA ALA A 341 11.05 7.35 15.58
C ALA A 341 10.22 6.75 14.42
N VAL A 342 9.30 5.81 14.69
CA VAL A 342 8.16 5.63 13.76
C VAL A 342 7.41 6.97 13.74
N PRO A 343 7.39 7.70 12.61
CA PRO A 343 7.17 9.14 12.65
C PRO A 343 5.84 9.51 13.29
N ALA A 344 5.84 10.54 14.15
CA ALA A 344 4.60 11.14 14.63
C ALA A 344 3.72 11.58 13.44
N ALA A 345 4.34 12.05 12.34
CA ALA A 345 3.67 12.31 11.07
C ALA A 345 2.98 11.06 10.47
N ALA A 346 3.64 9.89 10.48
CA ALA A 346 3.08 8.64 9.99
C ALA A 346 1.91 8.15 10.86
N LYS A 347 2.05 8.22 12.20
CA LYS A 347 0.98 7.85 13.13
C LYS A 347 -0.22 8.82 13.05
N MET A 348 0.01 10.13 12.98
CA MET A 348 -1.05 11.12 12.76
C MET A 348 -1.73 10.94 11.40
N MET A 349 -0.99 10.64 10.34
CA MET A 349 -1.53 10.40 9.00
C MET A 349 -2.38 9.14 8.94
N ALA A 350 -1.89 8.02 9.48
CA ALA A 350 -2.67 6.79 9.61
C ALA A 350 -3.93 7.01 10.45
N PHE A 351 -3.84 7.80 11.53
CA PHE A 351 -5.01 8.20 12.31
C PHE A 351 -6.00 9.02 11.48
N SER A 352 -5.57 10.08 10.78
CA SER A 352 -6.48 10.92 9.98
C SER A 352 -7.21 10.11 8.91
N ILE A 353 -6.51 9.17 8.27
CA ILE A 353 -7.08 8.22 7.31
C ILE A 353 -8.10 7.29 8.01
N ALA A 354 -7.78 6.72 9.17
CA ALA A 354 -8.70 5.91 9.98
C ALA A 354 -9.93 6.69 10.46
N SER A 355 -9.77 7.96 10.82
CA SER A 355 -10.86 8.84 11.23
C SER A 355 -11.86 9.05 10.09
N ALA A 356 -11.36 9.34 8.88
CA ALA A 356 -12.19 9.56 7.70
C ALA A 356 -12.85 8.28 7.18
N PHE A 357 -12.13 7.14 7.14
CA PHE A 357 -12.74 5.85 6.83
C PHE A 357 -13.79 5.43 7.86
N GLY A 358 -13.52 5.64 9.15
CA GLY A 358 -14.50 5.40 10.21
C GLY A 358 -15.73 6.31 10.10
N ALA A 359 -15.58 7.56 9.66
CA ALA A 359 -16.70 8.46 9.40
C ALA A 359 -17.55 7.96 8.21
N LEU A 360 -16.92 7.59 7.09
CA LEU A 360 -17.58 6.97 5.93
C LEU A 360 -18.32 5.67 6.29
N ALA A 361 -17.70 4.82 7.13
CA ALA A 361 -18.28 3.56 7.59
C ALA A 361 -19.45 3.77 8.58
N ARG A 362 -19.47 4.87 9.34
CA ARG A 362 -20.54 5.19 10.29
C ARG A 362 -21.67 6.05 9.71
N ALA A 363 -21.42 6.83 8.66
CA ALA A 363 -22.38 7.76 8.06
C ALA A 363 -23.78 7.15 7.90
N GLU A 364 -24.79 7.85 8.39
CA GLU A 364 -26.19 7.46 8.34
C GLU A 364 -26.93 8.11 7.16
N SER A 365 -26.41 9.23 6.64
CA SER A 365 -26.93 9.89 5.44
C SER A 365 -25.88 10.05 4.33
N GLN A 366 -26.37 10.30 3.10
CA GLN A 366 -25.55 10.68 1.95
C GLN A 366 -24.81 12.02 2.17
N GLU A 367 -25.35 12.91 2.99
CA GLU A 367 -24.74 14.21 3.32
C GLU A 367 -23.45 14.00 4.14
N GLU A 368 -23.55 13.27 5.25
CA GLU A 368 -22.40 12.86 6.09
C GLU A 368 -21.37 12.04 5.29
N PHE A 369 -21.83 11.14 4.42
CA PHE A 369 -20.92 10.33 3.59
C PHE A 369 -20.13 11.18 2.60
N ASN A 370 -20.76 12.19 1.98
CA ASN A 370 -20.09 13.10 1.06
C ASN A 370 -19.12 14.05 1.80
N GLU A 371 -19.46 14.50 3.01
CA GLU A 371 -18.59 15.32 3.88
C GLU A 371 -17.33 14.53 4.31
N ALA A 372 -17.52 13.28 4.77
CA ALA A 372 -16.43 12.38 5.12
C ALA A 372 -15.57 12.00 3.90
N ALA A 373 -16.17 11.85 2.71
CA ALA A 373 -15.44 11.59 1.46
C ALA A 373 -14.57 12.78 1.05
N THR A 374 -15.10 14.01 1.17
CA THR A 374 -14.35 15.24 0.90
C THR A 374 -13.17 15.37 1.87
N THR A 375 -13.40 15.10 3.16
CA THR A 375 -12.35 15.09 4.20
C THR A 375 -11.25 14.06 3.89
N LEU A 376 -11.61 12.87 3.39
CA LEU A 376 -10.65 11.86 2.95
C LEU A 376 -9.86 12.33 1.72
N GLU A 377 -10.50 12.94 0.72
CA GLU A 377 -9.83 13.46 -0.48
C GLU A 377 -8.81 14.55 -0.11
N GLU A 378 -9.19 15.52 0.71
CA GLU A 378 -8.30 16.58 1.18
C GLU A 378 -7.12 16.04 1.99
N GLY A 379 -7.35 15.05 2.86
CA GLY A 379 -6.30 14.37 3.61
C GLY A 379 -5.32 13.61 2.71
N LEU A 380 -5.82 12.89 1.70
CA LEU A 380 -5.00 12.17 0.72
C LEU A 380 -4.21 13.13 -0.20
N LYS A 381 -4.80 14.28 -0.55
CA LYS A 381 -4.12 15.33 -1.31
C LYS A 381 -3.00 15.99 -0.50
N ALA A 382 -3.25 16.37 0.74
CA ALA A 382 -2.24 16.93 1.64
C ALA A 382 -1.08 15.94 1.88
N LEU A 383 -1.38 14.64 1.96
CA LEU A 383 -0.37 13.56 1.95
C LEU A 383 0.44 13.55 0.65
N ALA A 384 -0.21 13.53 -0.52
CA ALA A 384 0.48 13.52 -1.81
C ALA A 384 1.42 14.74 -1.98
N GLU A 385 0.97 15.93 -1.60
CA GLU A 385 1.78 17.16 -1.60
C GLU A 385 2.96 17.07 -0.62
N THR A 386 2.73 16.54 0.59
CA THR A 386 3.79 16.34 1.60
C THR A 386 4.85 15.34 1.12
N ALA A 387 4.43 14.18 0.59
CA ALA A 387 5.32 13.17 0.06
C ALA A 387 6.12 13.68 -1.14
N GLN A 388 5.48 14.41 -2.06
CA GLN A 388 6.16 15.06 -3.18
C GLN A 388 7.21 16.08 -2.70
N SER A 389 6.91 16.86 -1.66
CA SER A 389 7.86 17.82 -1.09
C SER A 389 9.12 17.14 -0.51
N GLN A 390 8.96 15.96 0.11
CA GLN A 390 10.07 15.19 0.68
C GLN A 390 10.89 14.46 -0.40
N ILE A 391 10.24 13.98 -1.47
CA ILE A 391 10.92 13.44 -2.66
C ILE A 391 11.78 14.56 -3.30
N GLN A 392 11.26 15.78 -3.41
CA GLN A 392 12.03 16.91 -3.93
C GLN A 392 13.18 17.33 -2.98
N ALA A 393 12.95 17.32 -1.66
CA ALA A 393 13.99 17.66 -0.67
C ALA A 393 15.13 16.63 -0.63
N SER A 394 14.81 15.33 -0.71
CA SER A 394 15.80 14.22 -0.68
C SER A 394 16.62 14.11 -1.97
N MET A 395 16.06 14.48 -3.13
CA MET A 395 16.82 14.59 -4.38
C MET A 395 17.80 15.79 -4.38
N GLY A 396 17.49 16.84 -3.63
CA GLY A 396 18.33 18.04 -3.47
C GLY A 396 18.55 18.83 -4.78
N PRO A 397 19.40 19.88 -4.75
CA PRO A 397 19.72 20.68 -5.94
C PRO A 397 20.69 19.97 -6.93
N ALA A 398 20.90 18.65 -6.79
CA ALA A 398 22.04 17.92 -7.35
C ALA A 398 21.89 17.45 -8.81
N ALA A 399 21.22 18.24 -9.67
CA ALA A 399 21.11 17.99 -11.11
C ALA A 399 21.43 19.21 -12.00
N GLY A 400 21.65 20.39 -11.42
CA GLY A 400 21.79 21.66 -12.15
C GLY A 400 23.13 21.93 -12.86
N ALA A 401 24.03 20.95 -12.96
CA ALA A 401 25.37 21.15 -13.53
C ALA A 401 25.99 19.84 -14.09
N GLN A 402 25.41 19.25 -15.13
CA GLN A 402 26.06 18.18 -15.89
C GLN A 402 27.11 18.81 -16.85
N PRO A 403 28.42 18.52 -16.72
CA PRO A 403 29.44 19.14 -17.58
C PRO A 403 29.22 18.77 -19.05
N GLY A 404 29.23 19.79 -19.92
CA GLY A 404 28.89 19.65 -21.33
C GLY A 404 29.85 18.72 -22.07
N ASN A 405 29.38 17.53 -22.42
CA ASN A 405 30.12 16.55 -23.23
C ASN A 405 29.29 16.01 -24.41
N GLN A 406 28.34 16.82 -24.90
CA GLN A 406 27.76 16.62 -26.24
C GLN A 406 28.74 17.19 -27.28
N PRO A 407 29.25 16.39 -28.23
CA PRO A 407 29.95 16.94 -29.39
C PRO A 407 28.97 17.79 -30.22
N PRO A 408 29.43 18.89 -30.84
CA PRO A 408 28.53 19.82 -31.54
C PRO A 408 27.84 19.14 -32.74
N PRO A 409 26.57 19.46 -33.03
CA PRO A 409 25.86 18.88 -34.15
C PRO A 409 26.56 19.21 -35.47
N GLY A 410 26.88 18.17 -36.25
CA GLY A 410 27.62 18.29 -37.50
C GLY A 410 26.89 19.19 -38.50
N ARG A 411 27.46 20.36 -38.78
CA ARG A 411 26.91 21.36 -39.71
C ARG A 411 27.02 20.84 -41.14
N GLY A 412 25.98 20.14 -41.62
CA GLY A 412 25.89 19.58 -42.97
C GLY A 412 25.87 20.64 -44.08
N GLY A 413 27.06 21.12 -44.45
CA GLY A 413 27.26 22.08 -45.52
C GLY A 413 27.22 21.42 -46.90
N ASN A 414 26.16 21.68 -47.66
CA ASN A 414 26.03 21.27 -49.06
C ASN A 414 26.99 22.10 -49.95
N GLY A 415 27.75 21.47 -50.85
CA GLY A 415 28.78 22.16 -51.65
C GLY A 415 29.46 21.28 -52.71
N GLY A 416 29.03 21.43 -53.97
CA GLY A 416 29.33 20.54 -55.10
C GLY A 416 30.79 20.34 -55.54
N GLY A 417 31.00 19.33 -56.41
CA GLY A 417 32.33 18.97 -56.90
C GLY A 417 32.39 17.79 -57.88
N ILE A 418 31.65 17.84 -59.01
CA ILE A 418 31.88 16.93 -60.16
C ILE A 418 32.52 17.77 -61.29
N PRO A 419 33.77 17.45 -61.68
CA PRO A 419 33.97 17.00 -63.07
C PRO A 419 35.06 15.92 -63.23
N GLY A 420 34.98 15.14 -64.31
CA GLY A 420 36.17 14.47 -64.89
C GLY A 420 36.26 12.93 -64.78
N ARG A 421 35.61 12.22 -65.71
CA ARG A 421 36.26 11.08 -66.40
C ARG A 421 37.35 11.67 -67.35
N PRO A 422 38.42 10.94 -67.76
CA PRO A 422 38.31 9.57 -68.27
C PRO A 422 39.47 8.60 -67.98
N GLY A 423 39.25 7.33 -68.34
CA GLY A 423 40.28 6.48 -68.95
C GLY A 423 41.22 5.69 -68.02
N ARG A 424 41.08 4.35 -68.05
CA ARG A 424 42.21 3.43 -67.83
C ARG A 424 42.06 2.23 -68.77
N PRO A 425 43.02 1.96 -69.67
CA PRO A 425 42.98 0.81 -70.56
C PRO A 425 43.47 -0.46 -69.86
N SER A 426 43.28 -1.59 -70.53
CA SER A 426 43.75 -2.95 -70.17
C SER A 426 45.28 -3.08 -70.17
N GLY A 427 45.80 -3.97 -69.32
CA GLY A 427 47.17 -4.48 -69.43
C GLY A 427 47.53 -5.45 -68.30
N SER A 428 47.94 -6.67 -68.69
CA SER A 428 48.57 -7.75 -67.89
C SER A 428 48.03 -7.99 -66.48
#